data_AF-A0A7S1RC52-F1
#
_entry.id   AF-A0A7S1RC52-F1
#
_cell.length_a   1.000
_cell.length_b   1.000
_cell.length_c   1.000
_cell.angle_alpha   90.00
_cell.angle_beta   90.00
_cell.angle_gamma   90.00
#
_symmetry.space_group_name_H-M   'P 1'
#
loop_
_entity.id
_entity.type
_entity.pdbx_description
1 polymer ?
#
loop_
_entity_poly.entity_id
_entity_poly.type
_entity_poly.pdbx_seq_one_letter_code
_entity_poly.pdbx_strand_id
1 'polypeptide(L)'
;ASLVLREWLAEWVAARGPGLGDLEYQAFLDHYPVSKFFVDSGHNGSHWGARKAKRPPRLIRLFDWRVRVRGMPEMPEFIDDREGDDPRTVLSGMDSVLHVVYAARKWATRRGDRVLVLMGMSGLTWPAFGETEEVRSAMSAELRRLFSRIYTVGNDRNASRAGFRTMPLGLVEGKVRKTNRLRPGAASAVAAIASARLDNTAKPFLIIAAFGAMSESYCSHGGPLKSFDEVNVTSASSDILAWSEHPFYGAIAMWYGRRSHQAGQVPKAISRHLAYRWLTTPGSHQLGVTARQISTHDWWPELAKYRFMVSPMGDEIQSPKNAEALLVLTVPILQRGPYRVADDLLGLGFPVAVLDEWEELSPGNLSHWWHMLSPRLLSFRANCLTTDAFYRIVTGGMESCH
;
A
#
# COMPACT_ATOMS: atom_id res chain seq x y z
N ALA A 1 16.72 -16.32 11.73
CA ALA A 1 16.56 -15.20 10.79
C ALA A 1 16.25 -13.87 11.48
N SER A 2 15.26 -13.77 12.39
CA SER A 2 14.92 -12.49 13.04
C SER A 2 15.94 -11.99 14.08
N LEU A 3 16.61 -12.90 14.81
CA LEU A 3 17.70 -12.54 15.74
C LEU A 3 18.89 -11.97 14.98
N VAL A 4 19.32 -12.68 13.92
CA VAL A 4 20.42 -12.28 13.03
C VAL A 4 20.15 -10.91 12.41
N LEU A 5 18.92 -10.59 12.01
CA LEU A 5 18.63 -9.27 11.44
C LEU A 5 18.64 -8.16 12.49
N ARG A 6 18.20 -8.43 13.73
CA ARG A 6 18.28 -7.44 14.83
C ARG A 6 19.72 -7.17 15.23
N GLU A 7 20.52 -8.22 15.38
CA GLU A 7 21.95 -8.12 15.68
C GLU A 7 22.67 -7.41 14.53
N TRP A 8 22.42 -7.81 13.29
CA TRP A 8 22.97 -7.16 12.11
C TRP A 8 22.58 -5.68 11.99
N LEU A 9 21.31 -5.33 12.23
CA LEU A 9 20.86 -3.94 12.19
C LEU A 9 21.42 -3.09 13.35
N ALA A 10 21.54 -3.66 14.55
CA ALA A 10 22.09 -2.97 15.72
C ALA A 10 23.60 -2.73 15.58
N GLU A 11 24.35 -3.75 15.16
CA GLU A 11 25.79 -3.62 14.85
C GLU A 11 26.03 -2.64 13.69
N TRP A 12 25.12 -2.61 12.70
CA TRP A 12 25.19 -1.70 11.57
C TRP A 12 25.03 -0.22 11.95
N VAL A 13 24.02 0.12 12.78
CA VAL A 13 23.81 1.50 13.26
C VAL A 13 25.02 2.00 14.03
N ALA A 14 25.69 1.11 14.78
CA ALA A 14 26.85 1.48 15.59
C ALA A 14 28.13 1.75 14.77
N ALA A 15 28.28 1.16 13.57
CA ALA A 15 29.60 1.04 12.93
C ALA A 15 29.86 1.94 11.69
N ARG A 16 28.86 2.42 10.94
CA ARG A 16 29.09 2.85 9.53
C ARG A 16 28.57 4.22 9.07
N GLY A 17 28.21 5.12 9.98
CA GLY A 17 27.83 6.49 9.62
C GLY A 17 26.46 6.61 8.91
N PRO A 18 26.08 7.81 8.44
CA PRO A 18 24.68 8.15 8.18
C PRO A 18 24.13 7.64 6.84
N GLY A 19 24.68 6.58 6.23
CA GLY A 19 24.32 6.12 4.88
C GLY A 19 24.16 4.60 4.74
N LEU A 20 23.04 4.14 4.15
CA LEU A 20 23.00 2.79 3.57
C LEU A 20 23.77 2.81 2.26
N GLY A 21 24.80 1.97 2.16
CA GLY A 21 25.42 1.60 0.89
C GLY A 21 24.43 0.83 0.02
N ASP A 22 24.78 0.63 -1.25
CA ASP A 22 23.88 0.01 -2.23
C ASP A 22 23.52 -1.44 -1.85
N LEU A 23 24.46 -2.18 -1.26
CA LEU A 23 24.23 -3.56 -0.81
C LEU A 23 23.25 -3.60 0.36
N GLU A 24 23.41 -2.72 1.33
CA GLU A 24 22.51 -2.65 2.49
C GLU A 24 21.12 -2.13 2.09
N TYR A 25 21.05 -1.18 1.17
CA TYR A 25 19.78 -0.75 0.59
C TYR A 25 19.09 -1.92 -0.13
N GLN A 26 19.81 -2.70 -0.94
CA GLN A 26 19.25 -3.89 -1.57
C GLN A 26 18.78 -4.93 -0.54
N ALA A 27 19.55 -5.16 0.53
CA ALA A 27 19.18 -6.07 1.60
C ALA A 27 17.87 -5.62 2.30
N PHE A 28 17.69 -4.32 2.53
CA PHE A 28 16.45 -3.76 3.03
C PHE A 28 15.27 -4.07 2.10
N LEU A 29 15.42 -3.82 0.79
CA LEU A 29 14.38 -4.09 -0.21
C LEU A 29 14.06 -5.58 -0.36
N ASP A 30 15.03 -6.45 -0.11
CA ASP A 30 14.85 -7.90 -0.18
C ASP A 30 14.19 -8.46 1.09
N HIS A 31 14.44 -7.85 2.25
CA HIS A 31 13.89 -8.30 3.52
C HIS A 31 12.43 -7.85 3.74
N TYR A 32 12.16 -6.56 3.56
CA TYR A 32 10.83 -5.99 3.77
C TYR A 32 9.98 -6.04 2.50
N PRO A 33 8.65 -6.19 2.62
CA PRO A 33 7.78 -6.34 1.46
C PRO A 33 7.65 -5.02 0.70
N VAL A 34 8.53 -4.78 -0.28
CA VAL A 34 8.43 -3.61 -1.17
C VAL A 34 7.57 -3.97 -2.37
N SER A 35 6.35 -3.45 -2.37
CA SER A 35 5.30 -3.80 -3.33
C SER A 35 5.22 -2.82 -4.51
N LYS A 36 5.71 -1.57 -4.37
CA LYS A 36 5.82 -0.63 -5.48
C LYS A 36 7.26 -0.13 -5.61
N PHE A 37 7.84 -0.25 -6.81
CA PHE A 37 9.27 -0.05 -7.07
C PHE A 37 9.49 0.78 -8.35
N PHE A 38 9.37 2.11 -8.24
CA PHE A 38 9.34 3.04 -9.38
C PHE A 38 10.41 4.14 -9.36
N VAL A 39 11.37 4.14 -8.43
CA VAL A 39 12.33 5.24 -8.34
C VAL A 39 13.65 4.86 -9.00
N ASP A 40 14.16 3.67 -8.73
CA ASP A 40 15.29 3.11 -9.47
C ASP A 40 14.94 2.75 -10.93
N SER A 41 13.66 2.89 -11.32
CA SER A 41 13.13 2.66 -12.66
C SER A 41 13.14 3.87 -13.60
N GLY A 42 13.03 5.07 -13.04
CA GLY A 42 12.80 6.28 -13.81
C GLY A 42 14.12 6.90 -14.23
N HIS A 43 14.26 7.20 -15.53
CA HIS A 43 15.41 7.94 -16.07
C HIS A 43 15.53 9.39 -15.55
N ASN A 44 14.65 9.83 -14.64
CA ASN A 44 14.69 11.16 -14.04
C ASN A 44 15.66 11.23 -12.84
N GLY A 45 16.96 11.16 -13.14
CA GLY A 45 18.05 11.29 -12.16
C GLY A 45 18.06 12.61 -11.38
N SER A 46 17.34 13.65 -11.82
CA SER A 46 17.35 14.98 -11.19
C SER A 46 16.70 15.03 -9.80
N HIS A 47 15.63 14.26 -9.57
CA HIS A 47 14.83 14.32 -8.34
C HIS A 47 15.20 13.24 -7.31
N TRP A 48 15.76 12.11 -7.75
CA TRP A 48 15.91 10.93 -6.91
C TRP A 48 17.36 10.45 -6.73
N GLY A 49 18.30 11.08 -7.42
CA GLY A 49 19.72 10.72 -7.40
C GLY A 49 20.02 9.43 -8.16
N ALA A 50 21.27 8.97 -8.05
CA ALA A 50 21.76 7.76 -8.72
C ALA A 50 21.02 6.49 -8.26
N ARG A 51 20.95 5.50 -9.15
CA ARG A 51 20.32 4.21 -8.87
C ARG A 51 21.00 3.51 -7.68
N LYS A 52 20.23 3.04 -6.70
CA LYS A 52 20.76 2.34 -5.52
C LYS A 52 20.53 0.84 -5.52
N ALA A 53 19.33 0.40 -5.91
CA ALA A 53 19.01 -1.02 -6.02
C ALA A 53 19.78 -1.65 -7.19
N LYS A 54 20.46 -2.76 -6.91
CA LYS A 54 21.17 -3.55 -7.93
C LYS A 54 20.21 -4.47 -8.69
N ARG A 55 19.08 -4.84 -8.09
CA ARG A 55 18.05 -5.72 -8.66
C ARG A 55 16.65 -5.41 -8.11
N PRO A 56 15.57 -5.89 -8.73
CA PRO A 56 14.24 -5.75 -8.16
C PRO A 56 14.15 -6.26 -6.72
N PRO A 57 13.29 -5.66 -5.88
CA PRO A 57 12.98 -6.20 -4.55
C PRO A 57 12.60 -7.68 -4.62
N ARG A 58 13.04 -8.46 -3.64
CA ARG A 58 12.80 -9.91 -3.60
C ARG A 58 11.33 -10.27 -3.77
N LEU A 59 10.38 -9.52 -3.19
CA LEU A 59 8.94 -9.80 -3.32
C LEU A 59 8.49 -9.90 -4.78
N ILE A 60 8.96 -8.98 -5.61
CA ILE A 60 8.70 -8.97 -7.06
C ILE A 60 9.36 -10.16 -7.75
N ARG A 61 10.59 -10.51 -7.35
CA ARG A 61 11.38 -11.60 -7.95
C ARG A 61 10.84 -12.99 -7.62
N LEU A 62 10.02 -13.13 -6.58
CA LEU A 62 9.38 -14.41 -6.21
C LEU A 62 8.27 -14.83 -7.17
N PHE A 63 7.79 -13.94 -8.04
CA PHE A 63 6.82 -14.30 -9.08
C PHE A 63 7.51 -14.92 -10.29
N ASP A 64 6.94 -16.02 -10.79
CA ASP A 64 7.45 -16.74 -11.95
C ASP A 64 7.38 -15.87 -13.20
N TRP A 65 6.29 -15.12 -13.36
CA TRP A 65 6.08 -14.21 -14.49
C TRP A 65 5.71 -12.81 -14.01
N ARG A 66 6.36 -11.79 -14.59
CA ARG A 66 6.21 -10.38 -14.22
C ARG A 66 5.89 -9.57 -15.46
N VAL A 67 4.62 -9.29 -15.70
CA VAL A 67 4.15 -8.59 -16.90
C VAL A 67 3.95 -7.13 -16.59
N ARG A 68 4.83 -6.27 -17.13
CA ARG A 68 4.76 -4.79 -17.10
C ARG A 68 3.84 -4.27 -15.98
N VAL A 69 4.37 -4.18 -14.77
CA VAL A 69 3.66 -3.52 -13.68
C VAL A 69 3.93 -2.04 -13.80
N ARG A 70 2.89 -1.23 -13.96
CA ARG A 70 3.06 0.22 -14.02
C ARG A 70 3.78 0.74 -12.77
N GLY A 71 4.79 1.57 -12.98
CA GLY A 71 5.70 1.98 -11.91
C GLY A 71 6.76 0.91 -11.58
N MET A 72 7.09 0.03 -12.52
CA MET A 72 8.35 -0.72 -12.49
C MET A 72 9.36 -0.14 -13.48
N PRO A 73 10.65 -0.45 -13.31
CA PRO A 73 11.67 -0.22 -14.32
C PRO A 73 11.32 -0.83 -15.66
N GLU A 74 11.50 -0.02 -16.71
CA GLU A 74 11.78 -0.53 -18.05
C GLU A 74 13.24 -0.99 -18.11
N MET A 75 13.65 -1.85 -17.17
CA MET A 75 14.95 -2.52 -17.29
C MET A 75 14.75 -3.78 -18.13
N PRO A 76 15.75 -4.21 -18.91
CA PRO A 76 15.68 -5.44 -19.69
C PRO A 76 15.30 -6.67 -18.86
N GLU A 77 15.69 -6.73 -17.58
CA GLU A 77 15.32 -7.83 -16.67
C GLU A 77 13.85 -7.76 -16.16
N PHE A 78 13.11 -6.71 -16.51
CA PHE A 78 11.68 -6.50 -16.20
C PHE A 78 10.78 -6.58 -17.44
N ILE A 79 11.38 -6.70 -18.63
CA ILE A 79 10.64 -6.93 -19.86
C ILE A 79 10.37 -8.43 -19.93
N ASP A 80 9.08 -8.74 -20.07
CA ASP A 80 8.48 -10.05 -20.28
C ASP A 80 9.46 -11.13 -20.80
N ASP A 81 9.98 -11.99 -19.91
CA ASP A 81 11.00 -12.98 -20.26
C ASP A 81 10.44 -14.37 -20.56
N ARG A 82 9.10 -14.55 -20.57
CA ARG A 82 8.49 -15.90 -20.45
C ARG A 82 7.17 -16.10 -21.21
N GLU A 83 6.92 -15.38 -22.30
CA GLU A 83 5.75 -15.67 -23.13
C GLU A 83 5.83 -17.13 -23.65
N GLY A 84 4.90 -17.99 -23.22
CA GLY A 84 4.85 -19.41 -23.59
C GLY A 84 5.25 -20.39 -22.49
N ASP A 85 5.88 -19.92 -21.41
CA ASP A 85 6.05 -20.73 -20.19
C ASP A 85 4.70 -20.88 -19.48
N ASP A 86 4.59 -21.86 -18.57
CA ASP A 86 3.42 -22.11 -17.74
C ASP A 86 3.66 -21.66 -16.29
N PRO A 87 3.61 -20.34 -16.01
CA PRO A 87 3.93 -19.81 -14.70
C PRO A 87 2.84 -20.14 -13.68
N ARG A 88 3.26 -20.50 -12.46
CA ARG A 88 2.35 -20.71 -11.34
C ARG A 88 1.94 -19.38 -10.72
N THR A 89 2.84 -18.41 -10.68
CA THR A 89 2.62 -17.10 -10.05
C THR A 89 2.89 -15.97 -11.03
N VAL A 90 1.89 -15.10 -11.20
CA VAL A 90 1.94 -13.99 -12.15
C VAL A 90 1.73 -12.69 -11.40
N LEU A 91 2.65 -11.76 -11.59
CA LEU A 91 2.53 -10.37 -11.15
C LEU A 91 2.32 -9.48 -12.38
N SER A 92 1.26 -8.69 -12.40
CA SER A 92 0.95 -7.86 -13.56
C SER A 92 0.37 -6.49 -13.20
N GLY A 93 0.55 -5.54 -14.11
CA GLY A 93 -0.24 -4.32 -14.15
C GLY A 93 -1.66 -4.56 -14.66
N MET A 94 -2.64 -3.78 -14.17
CA MET A 94 -4.01 -3.83 -14.72
C MET A 94 -4.06 -3.53 -16.22
N ASP A 95 -3.17 -2.68 -16.72
CA ASP A 95 -3.03 -2.34 -18.14
C ASP A 95 -2.51 -3.49 -19.01
N SER A 96 -1.98 -4.55 -18.40
CA SER A 96 -1.45 -5.72 -19.09
C SER A 96 -2.29 -6.99 -18.89
N VAL A 97 -3.45 -6.88 -18.23
CA VAL A 97 -4.28 -8.05 -17.88
C VAL A 97 -4.76 -8.83 -19.12
N LEU A 98 -5.06 -8.13 -20.22
CA LEU A 98 -5.43 -8.77 -21.49
C LEU A 98 -4.28 -9.61 -22.06
N HIS A 99 -3.05 -9.13 -21.95
CA HIS A 99 -1.87 -9.87 -22.37
C HIS A 99 -1.71 -11.15 -21.53
N VAL A 100 -1.87 -11.02 -20.21
CA VAL A 100 -1.86 -12.17 -19.28
C VAL A 100 -2.93 -13.19 -19.67
N VAL A 101 -4.17 -12.77 -19.93
CA VAL A 101 -5.26 -13.66 -20.35
C VAL A 101 -4.95 -14.38 -21.66
N TYR A 102 -4.42 -13.66 -22.64
CA TYR A 102 -4.07 -14.23 -23.95
C TYR A 102 -2.98 -15.29 -23.83
N ALA A 103 -1.90 -15.01 -23.09
CA ALA A 103 -0.86 -15.99 -22.81
C ALA A 103 -1.41 -17.19 -22.01
N ALA A 104 -2.24 -16.92 -20.99
CA ALA A 104 -2.79 -17.92 -20.10
C ALA A 104 -3.66 -18.98 -20.76
N ARG A 105 -4.29 -18.65 -21.89
CA ARG A 105 -5.06 -19.59 -22.71
C ARG A 105 -4.20 -20.69 -23.33
N LYS A 106 -2.90 -20.47 -23.47
CA LYS A 106 -1.95 -21.40 -24.10
C LYS A 106 -1.25 -22.32 -23.10
N TRP A 107 -1.39 -22.06 -21.79
CA TRP A 107 -0.67 -22.82 -20.77
C TRP A 107 -1.21 -24.24 -20.58
N ALA A 108 -0.29 -25.19 -20.37
CA ALA A 108 -0.59 -26.63 -20.38
C ALA A 108 -1.29 -27.14 -19.09
N THR A 109 -0.93 -26.60 -17.92
CA THR A 109 -1.45 -27.04 -16.63
C THR A 109 -2.85 -26.48 -16.37
N ARG A 110 -3.61 -27.19 -15.53
CA ARG A 110 -4.93 -26.77 -15.08
C ARG A 110 -4.79 -25.69 -14.01
N ARG A 111 -5.80 -24.81 -13.92
CA ARG A 111 -6.00 -23.70 -12.98
C ARG A 111 -5.53 -23.89 -11.51
N GLY A 112 -5.48 -25.13 -11.01
CA GLY A 112 -5.66 -25.51 -9.60
C GLY A 112 -4.81 -24.74 -8.58
N ASP A 113 -3.63 -24.28 -8.96
CA ASP A 113 -2.69 -23.59 -8.07
C ASP A 113 -2.15 -22.26 -8.62
N ARG A 114 -2.69 -21.75 -9.74
CA ARG A 114 -2.21 -20.49 -10.33
C ARG A 114 -2.69 -19.27 -9.55
N VAL A 115 -1.79 -18.32 -9.38
CA VAL A 115 -2.01 -17.08 -8.64
C VAL A 115 -1.75 -15.90 -9.58
N LEU A 116 -2.71 -14.98 -9.66
CA LEU A 116 -2.53 -13.69 -10.31
C LEU A 116 -2.55 -12.58 -9.26
N VAL A 117 -1.58 -11.69 -9.32
CA VAL A 117 -1.50 -10.49 -8.50
C VAL A 117 -1.49 -9.27 -9.43
N LEU A 118 -2.48 -8.41 -9.26
CA LEU A 118 -2.66 -7.19 -10.04
C LEU A 118 -2.24 -5.97 -9.21
N MET A 119 -1.29 -5.18 -9.72
CA MET A 119 -0.67 -4.06 -9.01
C MET A 119 -0.45 -2.85 -9.93
N GLY A 120 0.02 -1.73 -9.36
CA GLY A 120 0.66 -0.66 -10.15
C GLY A 120 -0.26 0.41 -10.73
N MET A 121 -1.58 0.31 -10.56
CA MET A 121 -2.50 1.37 -10.95
C MET A 121 -3.15 2.00 -9.74
N SER A 122 -3.04 3.33 -9.63
CA SER A 122 -3.91 4.08 -8.75
C SER A 122 -5.35 4.00 -9.21
N GLY A 123 -6.24 3.44 -8.38
CA GLY A 123 -7.68 3.37 -8.63
C GLY A 123 -8.32 2.10 -8.08
N LEU A 124 -9.55 1.87 -8.52
CA LEU A 124 -10.33 0.66 -8.24
C LEU A 124 -10.04 -0.41 -9.30
N THR A 125 -10.17 -1.68 -8.91
CA THR A 125 -9.83 -2.81 -9.78
C THR A 125 -10.90 -3.04 -10.84
N TRP A 126 -12.17 -3.06 -10.44
CA TRP A 126 -13.30 -3.40 -11.30
C TRP A 126 -13.41 -2.53 -12.56
N PRO A 127 -13.31 -1.18 -12.47
CA PRO A 127 -13.43 -0.33 -13.65
C PRO A 127 -12.34 -0.58 -14.70
N ALA A 128 -11.18 -1.11 -14.30
CA ALA A 128 -10.08 -1.36 -15.22
C ALA A 128 -10.25 -2.64 -16.06
N PHE A 129 -11.30 -3.44 -15.86
CA PHE A 129 -11.57 -4.62 -16.69
C PHE A 129 -12.40 -4.36 -17.94
N GLY A 130 -12.99 -3.18 -18.09
CA GLY A 130 -13.74 -2.83 -19.29
C GLY A 130 -14.78 -1.75 -19.09
N GLU A 131 -15.37 -1.34 -20.21
CA GLU A 131 -16.30 -0.21 -20.29
C GLU A 131 -17.64 -0.54 -19.62
N THR A 132 -18.22 -1.69 -19.99
CA THR A 132 -19.54 -2.12 -19.54
C THR A 132 -19.45 -3.20 -18.47
N GLU A 133 -20.53 -3.39 -17.73
CA GLU A 133 -20.61 -4.43 -16.69
C GLU A 133 -20.48 -5.83 -17.30
N GLU A 134 -20.98 -6.04 -18.52
CA GLU A 134 -20.87 -7.29 -19.27
C GLU A 134 -19.39 -7.60 -19.59
N VAL A 135 -18.63 -6.61 -20.07
CA VAL A 135 -17.19 -6.79 -20.38
C VAL A 135 -16.40 -7.08 -19.11
N ARG A 136 -16.64 -6.34 -18.02
CA ARG A 136 -15.97 -6.56 -16.74
C ARG A 136 -16.28 -7.94 -16.15
N SER A 137 -17.55 -8.34 -16.22
CA SER A 137 -18.00 -9.66 -15.78
C SER A 137 -17.38 -10.78 -16.61
N ALA A 138 -17.33 -10.63 -17.94
CA ALA A 138 -16.69 -11.59 -18.83
C ALA A 138 -15.19 -11.71 -18.57
N MET A 139 -14.48 -10.58 -18.41
CA MET A 139 -13.07 -10.54 -18.07
C MET A 139 -12.80 -11.24 -16.72
N SER A 140 -13.60 -10.91 -15.70
CA SER A 140 -13.50 -11.50 -14.38
C SER A 140 -13.76 -13.01 -14.40
N ALA A 141 -14.80 -13.46 -15.11
CA ALA A 141 -15.10 -14.87 -15.28
C ALA A 141 -13.94 -15.60 -15.98
N GLU A 142 -13.35 -14.98 -17.01
CA GLU A 142 -12.21 -15.54 -17.73
C GLU A 142 -10.96 -15.63 -16.84
N LEU A 143 -10.64 -14.58 -16.08
CA LEU A 143 -9.55 -14.61 -15.11
C LEU A 143 -9.76 -15.71 -14.07
N ARG A 144 -10.98 -15.85 -13.55
CA ARG A 144 -11.31 -16.94 -12.62
C ARG A 144 -11.24 -18.30 -13.27
N ARG A 145 -11.47 -18.44 -14.57
CA ARG A 145 -11.26 -19.70 -15.26
C ARG A 145 -9.77 -20.07 -15.32
N LEU A 146 -8.91 -19.07 -15.46
CA LEU A 146 -7.47 -19.24 -15.65
C LEU A 146 -6.66 -19.35 -14.34
N PHE A 147 -7.10 -18.65 -13.28
CA PHE A 147 -6.39 -18.54 -12.01
C PHE A 147 -7.23 -19.06 -10.83
N SER A 148 -6.60 -19.79 -9.90
CA SER A 148 -7.26 -20.24 -8.67
C SER A 148 -7.45 -19.10 -7.68
N ARG A 149 -6.50 -18.15 -7.67
CA ARG A 149 -6.48 -17.00 -6.77
C ARG A 149 -6.13 -15.74 -7.55
N ILE A 150 -6.88 -14.67 -7.31
CA ILE A 150 -6.64 -13.37 -7.91
C ILE A 150 -6.61 -12.34 -6.80
N TYR A 151 -5.50 -11.61 -6.71
CA TYR A 151 -5.30 -10.58 -5.71
C TYR A 151 -5.12 -9.22 -6.38
N THR A 152 -5.57 -8.17 -5.69
CA THR A 152 -5.39 -6.78 -6.11
C THR A 152 -5.17 -5.87 -4.91
N VAL A 153 -4.40 -4.80 -5.08
CA VAL A 153 -4.15 -3.81 -4.02
C VAL A 153 -5.35 -2.85 -3.87
N GLY A 154 -6.02 -2.52 -4.96
CA GLY A 154 -7.20 -1.64 -5.02
C GLY A 154 -8.51 -2.40 -5.04
N ASN A 155 -8.70 -3.38 -4.14
CA ASN A 155 -9.85 -4.29 -4.15
C ASN A 155 -11.15 -3.57 -3.79
N ASP A 156 -11.93 -3.19 -4.79
CA ASP A 156 -13.24 -2.59 -4.60
C ASP A 156 -14.35 -3.63 -4.37
N ARG A 157 -15.55 -3.15 -4.05
CA ARG A 157 -16.71 -3.99 -3.72
C ARG A 157 -17.08 -4.96 -4.85
N ASN A 158 -17.00 -4.53 -6.11
CA ASN A 158 -17.40 -5.35 -7.25
C ASN A 158 -16.33 -6.39 -7.59
N ALA A 159 -15.05 -6.00 -7.56
CA ALA A 159 -13.95 -6.96 -7.66
C ALA A 159 -14.05 -8.04 -6.58
N SER A 160 -14.34 -7.65 -5.33
CA SER A 160 -14.52 -8.60 -4.23
C SER A 160 -15.72 -9.53 -4.41
N ARG A 161 -16.88 -9.01 -4.86
CA ARG A 161 -18.05 -9.84 -5.21
C ARG A 161 -17.73 -10.84 -6.32
N ALA A 162 -16.86 -10.45 -7.23
CA ALA A 162 -16.37 -11.34 -8.25
C ALA A 162 -15.35 -12.37 -7.73
N GLY A 163 -14.97 -12.34 -6.44
CA GLY A 163 -14.09 -13.32 -5.81
C GLY A 163 -12.61 -12.93 -5.77
N PHE A 164 -12.30 -11.67 -6.06
CA PHE A 164 -10.94 -11.14 -5.96
C PHE A 164 -10.63 -10.84 -4.50
N ARG A 165 -9.36 -11.02 -4.12
CA ARG A 165 -8.88 -10.84 -2.74
C ARG A 165 -7.98 -9.62 -2.65
N THR A 166 -7.90 -9.03 -1.46
CA THR A 166 -6.97 -7.93 -1.20
C THR A 166 -5.54 -8.46 -1.08
N MET A 167 -4.62 -7.91 -1.89
CA MET A 167 -3.19 -7.97 -1.62
C MET A 167 -2.83 -6.86 -0.63
N PRO A 168 -2.23 -7.16 0.53
CA PRO A 168 -1.72 -6.11 1.40
C PRO A 168 -0.68 -5.24 0.70
N LEU A 169 -0.85 -3.91 0.77
CA LEU A 169 0.13 -2.97 0.28
C LEU A 169 1.32 -2.91 1.24
N GLY A 170 2.49 -3.29 0.76
CA GLY A 170 3.74 -3.17 1.48
C GLY A 170 4.35 -1.77 1.37
N LEU A 171 5.67 -1.72 1.48
CA LEU A 171 6.45 -0.50 1.31
C LEU A 171 6.47 -0.04 -0.14
N VAL A 172 6.58 1.28 -0.30
CA VAL A 172 6.81 1.93 -1.59
C VAL A 172 8.25 2.42 -1.61
N GLU A 173 9.04 1.94 -2.56
CA GLU A 173 10.46 2.25 -2.69
C GLU A 173 10.71 3.76 -2.63
N GLY A 174 9.94 4.54 -3.39
CA GLY A 174 10.08 5.99 -3.42
C GLY A 174 9.74 6.70 -2.13
N LYS A 175 9.05 6.07 -1.17
CA LYS A 175 8.79 6.64 0.16
C LYS A 175 9.92 6.32 1.13
N VAL A 176 10.47 5.11 1.04
CA VAL A 176 11.65 4.68 1.80
C VAL A 176 12.90 5.43 1.34
N ARG A 177 13.04 5.63 0.03
CA ARG A 177 14.21 6.30 -0.56
C ARG A 177 14.19 7.81 -0.39
N LYS A 178 13.00 8.45 -0.41
CA LYS A 178 12.89 9.91 -0.51
C LYS A 178 13.65 10.58 0.62
N THR A 179 14.70 11.27 0.22
CA THR A 179 15.40 12.25 1.04
C THR A 179 15.86 13.36 0.14
N ASN A 180 15.88 14.58 0.67
CA ASN A 180 16.68 15.63 0.05
C ASN A 180 18.11 15.11 -0.12
N ARG A 181 18.81 15.57 -1.18
CA ARG A 181 20.14 15.13 -1.68
C ARG A 181 21.25 14.88 -0.62
N LEU A 182 21.02 15.21 0.64
CA LEU A 182 21.98 15.26 1.73
C LEU A 182 21.89 14.11 2.75
N ARG A 183 20.81 13.31 2.81
CA ARG A 183 20.70 12.17 3.78
C ARG A 183 19.96 10.98 3.17
N PRO A 184 19.96 9.77 3.74
CA PRO A 184 19.30 8.59 3.14
C PRO A 184 18.07 8.14 3.96
N GLY A 185 16.88 8.18 3.34
CA GLY A 185 15.61 7.88 4.01
C GLY A 185 15.54 6.44 4.54
N ALA A 186 16.13 5.51 3.80
CA ALA A 186 16.20 4.10 4.17
C ALA A 186 17.04 3.88 5.44
N ALA A 187 18.09 4.67 5.68
CA ALA A 187 18.90 4.56 6.90
C ALA A 187 18.09 5.00 8.13
N SER A 188 17.33 6.10 7.99
CA SER A 188 16.39 6.58 9.01
C SER A 188 15.32 5.53 9.31
N ALA A 189 14.76 4.89 8.27
CA ALA A 189 13.80 3.80 8.43
C ALA A 189 14.41 2.62 9.20
N VAL A 190 15.59 2.16 8.80
CA VAL A 190 16.31 1.06 9.47
C VAL A 190 16.53 1.35 10.94
N ALA A 191 17.07 2.54 11.25
CA ALA A 191 17.35 2.93 12.63
C ALA A 191 16.07 3.03 13.48
N ALA A 192 14.99 3.59 12.92
CA ALA A 192 13.70 3.68 13.61
C ALA A 192 13.07 2.30 13.84
N ILE A 193 13.13 1.40 12.86
CA ILE A 193 12.61 0.03 12.99
C ILE A 193 13.38 -0.73 14.08
N ALA A 194 14.72 -0.64 14.06
CA ALA A 194 15.57 -1.32 15.03
C ALA A 194 15.34 -0.82 16.47
N SER A 195 15.13 0.50 16.63
CA SER A 195 14.95 1.14 17.95
C SER A 195 13.50 1.20 18.45
N ALA A 196 12.51 0.88 17.62
CA ALA A 196 11.10 0.92 18.01
C ALA A 196 10.79 -0.08 19.14
N ARG A 197 10.12 0.42 20.18
CA ARG A 197 9.68 -0.33 21.37
C ARG A 197 8.22 0.03 21.69
N LEU A 198 7.57 -0.80 22.52
CA LEU A 198 6.17 -0.64 22.92
C LEU A 198 5.97 0.05 24.27
N ASP A 199 7.05 0.27 25.03
CA ASP A 199 6.97 0.89 26.35
C ASP A 199 6.55 2.37 26.27
N ASN A 200 6.04 2.89 27.38
CA ASN A 200 5.53 4.27 27.47
C ASN A 200 6.62 5.32 27.24
N THR A 201 7.89 4.99 27.49
CA THR A 201 9.02 5.92 27.25
C THR A 201 9.31 6.04 25.76
N ALA A 202 9.22 4.93 25.01
CA ALA A 202 9.38 4.92 23.57
C ALA A 202 8.14 5.41 22.82
N LYS A 203 6.95 5.26 23.41
CA LYS A 203 5.64 5.65 22.86
C LYS A 203 4.96 6.75 23.71
N PRO A 204 5.59 7.92 23.91
CA PRO A 204 5.06 8.96 24.79
C PRO A 204 3.81 9.64 24.21
N PHE A 205 3.58 9.53 22.90
CA PHE A 205 2.46 10.19 22.23
C PHE A 205 1.37 9.19 21.85
N LEU A 206 0.13 9.63 21.95
CA LEU A 206 -1.03 8.77 21.68
C LEU A 206 -1.24 8.57 20.18
N ILE A 207 -1.49 9.65 19.44
CA ILE A 207 -1.97 9.57 18.05
C ILE A 207 -1.40 10.70 17.20
N ILE A 208 -0.98 10.35 15.97
CA ILE A 208 -0.49 11.31 14.97
C ILE A 208 -1.38 11.34 13.74
N ALA A 209 -1.59 12.53 13.21
CA ALA A 209 -2.17 12.73 11.88
C ALA A 209 -1.15 13.42 10.97
N ALA A 210 -0.55 12.64 10.09
CA ALA A 210 0.50 13.10 9.20
C ALA A 210 0.31 12.50 7.82
N PHE A 211 -0.82 12.81 7.18
CA PHE A 211 -1.07 12.53 5.77
C PHE A 211 -0.83 13.81 4.96
N GLY A 212 -0.45 13.66 3.69
CA GLY A 212 -0.15 14.83 2.85
C GLY A 212 -1.42 15.67 2.65
N ALA A 213 -1.29 16.99 2.79
CA ALA A 213 -2.33 17.95 2.46
C ALA A 213 -2.91 17.68 1.07
N MET A 214 -4.16 18.05 0.86
CA MET A 214 -4.74 18.17 -0.48
C MET A 214 -4.01 19.31 -1.20
N SER A 215 -2.75 19.11 -1.58
CA SER A 215 -2.10 20.02 -2.51
C SER A 215 -2.83 19.89 -3.83
N GLU A 216 -3.29 21.00 -4.39
CA GLU A 216 -4.03 21.11 -5.66
C GLU A 216 -3.34 20.41 -6.85
N SER A 217 -2.04 20.09 -6.74
CA SER A 217 -1.37 19.29 -7.76
C SER A 217 -1.74 17.81 -7.63
N TYR A 218 -1.37 17.09 -6.57
CA TYR A 218 -1.41 15.62 -6.61
C TYR A 218 -2.80 14.95 -6.65
N CYS A 219 -3.88 15.63 -6.25
CA CYS A 219 -5.23 15.02 -6.25
C CYS A 219 -6.14 15.52 -7.39
N SER A 220 -5.80 16.61 -8.08
CA SER A 220 -6.76 17.42 -8.86
C SER A 220 -6.28 17.81 -10.26
N HIS A 221 -5.41 17.02 -10.90
CA HIS A 221 -4.93 17.29 -12.26
C HIS A 221 -6.01 17.12 -13.36
N GLY A 222 -7.02 18.00 -13.40
CA GLY A 222 -7.88 18.18 -14.58
C GLY A 222 -9.16 17.34 -14.65
N GLY A 223 -9.66 16.81 -13.54
CA GLY A 223 -10.93 16.06 -13.46
C GLY A 223 -12.05 16.78 -12.68
N PRO A 224 -13.22 16.13 -12.47
CA PRO A 224 -14.39 16.62 -11.74
C PRO A 224 -14.11 16.77 -10.24
N LEU A 225 -12.95 16.33 -9.76
CA LEU A 225 -12.46 16.75 -8.45
C LEU A 225 -12.29 18.27 -8.35
N LYS A 226 -12.24 19.02 -9.48
CA LYS A 226 -12.36 20.48 -9.47
C LYS A 226 -13.75 20.99 -9.07
N SER A 227 -14.79 20.19 -9.29
CA SER A 227 -16.16 20.46 -8.86
C SER A 227 -16.53 19.65 -7.61
N PHE A 228 -15.53 19.14 -6.88
CA PHE A 228 -15.74 18.48 -5.61
C PHE A 228 -16.20 19.51 -4.59
N ASP A 229 -17.48 19.47 -4.25
CA ASP A 229 -18.04 20.32 -3.20
C ASP A 229 -17.78 19.69 -1.84
N GLU A 230 -16.67 20.11 -1.23
CA GLU A 230 -16.23 19.72 0.10
C GLU A 230 -17.28 19.94 1.19
N VAL A 231 -18.23 20.86 1.00
CA VAL A 231 -19.26 21.22 1.99
C VAL A 231 -20.32 20.13 2.09
N ASN A 232 -20.60 19.42 1.00
CA ASN A 232 -21.66 18.40 0.95
C ASN A 232 -21.17 17.00 1.33
N VAL A 233 -19.88 16.83 1.62
CA VAL A 233 -19.32 15.53 2.02
C VAL A 233 -19.60 15.31 3.51
N THR A 234 -20.44 14.34 3.80
CA THR A 234 -20.96 14.03 5.15
C THR A 234 -20.59 12.65 5.64
N SER A 235 -20.26 11.71 4.76
CA SER A 235 -19.82 10.35 5.13
C SER A 235 -18.86 9.79 4.09
N ALA A 236 -17.81 9.10 4.55
CA ALA A 236 -16.90 8.45 3.60
C ALA A 236 -17.61 7.38 2.79
N SER A 237 -18.51 6.60 3.40
CA SER A 237 -19.14 5.49 2.72
C SER A 237 -20.12 5.94 1.64
N SER A 238 -21.04 6.86 1.94
CA SER A 238 -22.03 7.32 0.96
C SER A 238 -21.40 8.19 -0.13
N ASP A 239 -20.51 9.10 0.23
CA ASP A 239 -19.95 10.05 -0.73
C ASP A 239 -18.91 9.39 -1.64
N ILE A 240 -18.10 8.45 -1.12
CA ILE A 240 -17.22 7.66 -1.98
C ILE A 240 -18.05 6.80 -2.94
N LEU A 241 -19.16 6.20 -2.49
CA LEU A 241 -20.03 5.41 -3.38
C LEU A 241 -20.64 6.28 -4.48
N ALA A 242 -21.29 7.39 -4.11
CA ALA A 242 -21.91 8.31 -5.05
C ALA A 242 -20.92 8.80 -6.12
N TRP A 243 -19.69 9.12 -5.71
CA TRP A 243 -18.63 9.51 -6.63
C TRP A 243 -18.11 8.35 -7.48
N SER A 244 -17.98 7.14 -6.91
CA SER A 244 -17.53 5.96 -7.65
C SER A 244 -18.53 5.53 -8.73
N GLU A 245 -19.81 5.85 -8.54
CA GLU A 245 -20.90 5.60 -9.50
C GLU A 245 -21.07 6.75 -10.50
N HIS A 246 -20.39 7.89 -10.31
CA HIS A 246 -20.51 9.03 -11.20
C HIS A 246 -20.07 8.67 -12.63
N PRO A 247 -20.84 9.01 -13.69
CA PRO A 247 -20.57 8.60 -15.07
C PRO A 247 -19.15 8.93 -15.57
N PHE A 248 -18.57 10.04 -15.09
CA PHE A 248 -17.19 10.40 -15.36
C PHE A 248 -16.20 9.27 -15.04
N TYR A 249 -16.32 8.62 -13.88
CA TYR A 249 -15.42 7.55 -13.47
C TYR A 249 -15.67 6.25 -14.25
N GLY A 250 -16.91 6.01 -14.69
CA GLY A 250 -17.23 4.96 -15.66
C GLY A 250 -16.55 5.18 -17.02
N ALA A 251 -16.61 6.40 -17.56
CA ALA A 251 -16.04 6.74 -18.87
C ALA A 251 -14.51 6.83 -18.88
N ILE A 252 -13.87 7.15 -17.75
CA ILE A 252 -12.42 7.44 -17.67
C ILE A 252 -11.55 6.28 -17.27
N ALA A 253 -12.12 5.29 -16.59
CA ALA A 253 -11.46 4.00 -16.46
C ALA A 253 -11.03 3.43 -17.84
N MET A 254 -11.76 3.78 -18.90
CA MET A 254 -11.55 3.33 -20.28
C MET A 254 -10.38 4.02 -20.99
N TRP A 255 -10.33 5.36 -20.98
CA TRP A 255 -9.37 6.14 -21.79
C TRP A 255 -8.03 6.40 -21.11
N TYR A 256 -7.99 6.28 -19.77
CA TYR A 256 -6.90 6.80 -18.97
C TYR A 256 -6.25 5.78 -18.04
N GLY A 257 -6.24 4.50 -18.40
CA GLY A 257 -5.26 3.56 -17.82
C GLY A 257 -3.83 4.12 -17.82
N ARG A 258 -3.50 4.98 -18.82
CA ARG A 258 -2.23 5.75 -18.86
C ARG A 258 -2.22 7.05 -18.03
N ARG A 259 -3.36 7.63 -17.66
CA ARG A 259 -3.46 8.92 -16.92
C ARG A 259 -4.44 8.91 -15.73
N SER A 260 -4.63 7.77 -15.06
CA SER A 260 -5.47 7.71 -13.83
C SER A 260 -5.03 8.68 -12.72
N HIS A 261 -3.78 9.14 -12.75
CA HIS A 261 -3.29 10.25 -11.92
C HIS A 261 -3.88 11.63 -12.30
N GLN A 262 -4.36 11.82 -13.53
CA GLN A 262 -5.04 13.04 -14.01
C GLN A 262 -6.51 13.05 -13.58
N ALA A 263 -7.21 11.90 -13.59
CA ALA A 263 -8.59 11.81 -13.10
C ALA A 263 -8.72 12.06 -11.58
N GLY A 264 -7.59 12.03 -10.87
CA GLY A 264 -7.51 12.09 -9.42
C GLY A 264 -7.98 10.80 -8.74
N GLN A 265 -7.72 10.69 -7.44
CA GLN A 265 -8.07 9.53 -6.62
C GLN A 265 -9.18 9.95 -5.67
N VAL A 266 -10.44 9.94 -6.12
CA VAL A 266 -11.58 10.42 -5.31
C VAL A 266 -11.67 9.77 -3.93
N PRO A 267 -11.53 8.44 -3.79
CA PRO A 267 -11.60 7.82 -2.47
C PRO A 267 -10.57 8.38 -1.49
N LYS A 268 -9.34 8.61 -1.98
CA LYS A 268 -8.28 9.26 -1.22
C LYS A 268 -8.57 10.72 -0.92
N ALA A 269 -9.12 11.48 -1.88
CA ALA A 269 -9.47 12.89 -1.67
C ALA A 269 -10.56 13.02 -0.60
N ILE A 270 -11.67 12.29 -0.73
CA ILE A 270 -12.77 12.27 0.24
C ILE A 270 -12.27 11.82 1.62
N SER A 271 -11.57 10.68 1.69
CA SER A 271 -11.11 10.14 2.98
C SER A 271 -10.14 11.10 3.69
N ARG A 272 -9.25 11.78 2.95
CA ARG A 272 -8.36 12.79 3.51
C ARG A 272 -9.09 14.06 3.91
N HIS A 273 -10.06 14.51 3.10
CA HIS A 273 -10.89 15.67 3.42
C HIS A 273 -11.64 15.46 4.74
N LEU A 274 -12.31 14.32 4.87
CA LEU A 274 -13.01 13.94 6.10
C LEU A 274 -12.06 13.83 7.30
N ALA A 275 -10.87 13.28 7.10
CA ALA A 275 -9.86 13.24 8.15
C ALA A 275 -9.40 14.66 8.54
N TYR A 276 -9.20 15.58 7.57
CA TYR A 276 -8.88 16.98 7.85
C TYR A 276 -10.00 17.71 8.57
N ARG A 277 -11.25 17.50 8.14
CA ARG A 277 -12.43 18.07 8.80
C ARG A 277 -12.54 17.57 10.24
N TRP A 278 -12.34 16.28 10.49
CA TRP A 278 -12.35 15.74 11.84
C TRP A 278 -11.24 16.35 12.71
N LEU A 279 -10.06 16.60 12.14
CA LEU A 279 -8.95 17.23 12.86
C LEU A 279 -9.27 18.63 13.39
N THR A 280 -10.27 19.35 12.84
CA THR A 280 -10.67 20.67 13.35
C THR A 280 -11.77 20.62 14.42
N THR A 281 -12.27 19.43 14.77
CA THR A 281 -13.33 19.27 15.76
C THR A 281 -12.80 19.31 17.21
N PRO A 282 -13.64 19.63 18.21
CA PRO A 282 -13.24 19.51 19.62
C PRO A 282 -12.81 18.09 20.02
N GLY A 283 -13.38 17.05 19.39
CA GLY A 283 -13.06 15.65 19.68
C GLY A 283 -11.60 15.30 19.37
N SER A 284 -11.07 15.74 18.22
CA SER A 284 -9.66 15.51 17.87
C SER A 284 -8.70 16.21 18.85
N HIS A 285 -9.05 17.42 19.28
CA HIS A 285 -8.25 18.22 20.22
C HIS A 285 -8.22 17.58 21.61
N GLN A 286 -9.36 17.07 22.09
CA GLN A 286 -9.44 16.34 23.38
C GLN A 286 -8.58 15.08 23.39
N LEU A 287 -8.40 14.44 22.24
CA LEU A 287 -7.53 13.28 22.07
C LEU A 287 -6.04 13.63 21.96
N GLY A 288 -5.69 14.92 21.95
CA GLY A 288 -4.32 15.38 21.76
C GLY A 288 -3.76 15.02 20.38
N VAL A 289 -4.60 14.90 19.36
CA VAL A 289 -4.17 14.51 18.01
C VAL A 289 -3.26 15.60 17.45
N THR A 290 -2.02 15.23 17.12
CA THR A 290 -1.07 16.17 16.54
C THR A 290 -1.12 16.10 15.02
N ALA A 291 -1.70 17.12 14.39
CA ALA A 291 -1.66 17.29 12.93
C ALA A 291 -0.35 17.98 12.53
N ARG A 292 0.53 17.29 11.79
CA ARG A 292 1.86 17.84 11.46
C ARG A 292 2.29 17.50 10.04
N GLN A 293 2.95 18.47 9.41
CA GLN A 293 3.80 18.21 8.27
C GLN A 293 5.18 17.77 8.77
N ILE A 294 5.54 16.52 8.50
CA ILE A 294 6.83 15.94 8.90
C ILE A 294 7.70 15.81 7.66
N SER A 295 8.96 16.23 7.78
CA SER A 295 9.93 16.04 6.71
C SER A 295 10.14 14.55 6.45
N THR A 296 10.44 14.15 5.21
CA THR A 296 10.63 12.71 4.94
C THR A 296 11.83 12.12 5.72
N HIS A 297 12.79 12.95 6.11
CA HIS A 297 13.93 12.54 6.93
C HIS A 297 13.50 12.15 8.36
N ASP A 298 12.61 12.94 8.96
CA ASP A 298 12.17 12.79 10.35
C ASP A 298 10.96 11.85 10.48
N TRP A 299 10.37 11.44 9.36
CA TRP A 299 9.14 10.64 9.34
C TRP A 299 9.23 9.38 10.19
N TRP A 300 10.24 8.56 9.97
CA TRP A 300 10.37 7.26 10.65
C TRP A 300 10.66 7.39 12.15
N PRO A 301 11.65 8.20 12.60
CA PRO A 301 11.88 8.43 14.02
C PRO A 301 10.69 9.09 14.72
N GLU A 302 9.97 9.97 14.03
CA GLU A 302 8.80 10.64 14.61
C GLU A 302 7.63 9.67 14.74
N LEU A 303 7.30 8.93 13.68
CA LEU A 303 6.23 7.93 13.69
C LEU A 303 6.42 6.87 14.79
N ALA A 304 7.67 6.49 15.06
CA ALA A 304 8.02 5.52 16.09
C ALA A 304 7.63 5.97 17.52
N LYS A 305 7.37 7.26 17.76
CA LYS A 305 7.00 7.79 19.09
C LYS A 305 5.51 7.70 19.41
N TYR A 306 4.68 7.32 18.44
CA TYR A 306 3.23 7.32 18.58
C TYR A 306 2.68 5.91 18.71
N ARG A 307 1.61 5.75 19.50
CA ARG A 307 0.86 4.50 19.59
C ARG A 307 -0.01 4.27 18.36
N PHE A 308 -0.63 5.33 17.86
CA PHE A 308 -1.55 5.31 16.71
C PHE A 308 -1.16 6.29 15.61
N MET A 309 -1.53 5.97 14.38
CA MET A 309 -1.42 6.87 13.23
C MET A 309 -2.74 6.90 12.45
N VAL A 310 -3.31 8.08 12.26
CA VAL A 310 -4.45 8.31 11.37
C VAL A 310 -4.02 8.04 9.93
N SER A 311 -4.62 7.05 9.29
CA SER A 311 -4.26 6.57 7.95
C SER A 311 -5.49 6.58 7.04
N PRO A 312 -5.90 7.77 6.53
CA PRO A 312 -6.95 7.84 5.53
C PRO A 312 -6.51 7.11 4.26
N MET A 313 -7.46 6.85 3.37
CA MET A 313 -7.19 6.13 2.13
C MET A 313 -6.02 6.75 1.36
N GLY A 314 -5.19 5.86 0.81
CA GLY A 314 -3.88 6.19 0.25
C GLY A 314 -3.83 6.03 -1.26
N ASP A 315 -2.68 5.57 -1.77
CA ASP A 315 -2.55 5.29 -3.19
C ASP A 315 -3.39 4.05 -3.54
N GLU A 316 -4.52 4.29 -4.21
CA GLU A 316 -5.66 3.35 -4.39
C GLU A 316 -6.64 3.45 -3.22
N ILE A 317 -6.79 2.36 -2.46
CA ILE A 317 -7.57 2.31 -1.22
C ILE A 317 -6.61 2.22 -0.02
N GLN A 318 -5.49 1.51 -0.19
CA GLN A 318 -4.49 1.29 0.84
C GLN A 318 -3.45 2.40 0.92
N SER A 319 -2.92 2.62 2.12
CA SER A 319 -1.80 3.55 2.36
C SER A 319 -0.53 2.76 2.66
N PRO A 320 0.59 3.03 1.97
CA PRO A 320 1.87 2.38 2.32
C PRO A 320 2.33 2.75 3.73
N LYS A 321 1.79 3.85 4.29
CA LYS A 321 2.03 4.23 5.68
C LYS A 321 1.55 3.18 6.67
N ASN A 322 0.59 2.32 6.30
CA ASN A 322 0.16 1.21 7.14
C ASN A 322 1.34 0.27 7.43
N ALA A 323 2.08 -0.13 6.39
CA ALA A 323 3.29 -0.95 6.56
C ALA A 323 4.38 -0.18 7.32
N GLU A 324 4.58 1.11 7.02
CA GLU A 324 5.56 1.96 7.72
C GLU A 324 5.27 2.04 9.24
N ALA A 325 4.03 2.30 9.63
CA ALA A 325 3.59 2.36 11.02
C ALA A 325 3.81 1.04 11.75
N LEU A 326 3.38 -0.08 11.13
CA LEU A 326 3.51 -1.39 11.74
C LEU A 326 4.99 -1.82 11.93
N LEU A 327 5.88 -1.43 11.01
CA LEU A 327 7.31 -1.68 11.14
C LEU A 327 7.95 -0.95 12.34
N VAL A 328 7.41 0.20 12.72
CA VAL A 328 7.82 0.95 13.93
C VAL A 328 6.86 0.79 15.11
N LEU A 329 6.07 -0.30 15.11
CA LEU A 329 5.19 -0.68 16.22
C LEU A 329 4.14 0.40 16.56
N THR A 330 3.62 1.06 15.53
CA THR A 330 2.52 2.03 15.61
C THR A 330 1.29 1.42 14.93
N VAL A 331 0.13 1.44 15.58
CA VAL A 331 -1.12 0.91 15.04
C VAL A 331 -1.71 1.92 14.04
N PRO A 332 -1.84 1.60 12.75
CA PRO A 332 -2.55 2.46 11.83
C PRO A 332 -4.06 2.37 12.07
N ILE A 333 -4.74 3.50 12.01
CA ILE A 333 -6.19 3.63 12.08
C ILE A 333 -6.71 3.92 10.67
N LEU A 334 -7.46 2.99 10.11
CA LEU A 334 -7.97 3.03 8.75
C LEU A 334 -9.45 3.41 8.77
N GLN A 335 -9.86 4.20 7.79
CA GLN A 335 -11.27 4.38 7.46
C GLN A 335 -11.72 3.25 6.53
N ARG A 336 -12.80 2.55 6.88
CA ARG A 336 -13.33 1.41 6.11
C ARG A 336 -13.80 1.87 4.73
N GLY A 337 -14.61 2.93 4.71
CA GLY A 337 -15.35 3.36 3.53
C GLY A 337 -16.14 2.20 2.88
N PRO A 338 -16.42 2.25 1.57
CA PRO A 338 -17.25 1.23 0.92
C PRO A 338 -16.47 -0.01 0.44
N TYR A 339 -15.22 -0.19 0.91
CA TYR A 339 -14.31 -1.20 0.39
C TYR A 339 -14.04 -2.30 1.41
N ARG A 340 -13.80 -3.50 0.90
CA ARG A 340 -13.47 -4.67 1.75
C ARG A 340 -12.02 -4.72 2.18
N VAL A 341 -11.18 -3.82 1.67
CA VAL A 341 -9.73 -3.81 1.95
C VAL A 341 -9.44 -3.81 3.46
N ALA A 342 -10.13 -2.98 4.24
CA ALA A 342 -9.90 -2.91 5.68
C ALA A 342 -10.31 -4.21 6.38
N ASP A 343 -11.46 -4.80 6.00
CA ASP A 343 -11.95 -6.07 6.54
C ASP A 343 -11.04 -7.24 6.15
N ASP A 344 -10.55 -7.26 4.91
CA ASP A 344 -9.62 -8.27 4.41
C ASP A 344 -8.28 -8.17 5.18
N LEU A 345 -7.79 -6.96 5.47
CA LEU A 345 -6.58 -6.79 6.30
C LEU A 345 -6.79 -7.31 7.73
N LEU A 346 -7.96 -7.04 8.34
CA LEU A 346 -8.32 -7.62 9.65
C LEU A 346 -8.37 -9.16 9.58
N GLY A 347 -9.00 -9.73 8.56
CA GLY A 347 -9.08 -11.18 8.35
C GLY A 347 -7.72 -11.84 8.07
N LEU A 348 -6.79 -11.11 7.47
CA LEU A 348 -5.39 -11.52 7.33
C LEU A 348 -4.59 -11.37 8.63
N GLY A 349 -5.19 -10.85 9.70
CA GLY A 349 -4.58 -10.69 11.02
C GLY A 349 -3.68 -9.47 11.16
N PHE A 350 -3.81 -8.45 10.30
CA PHE A 350 -3.06 -7.22 10.46
C PHE A 350 -3.50 -6.48 11.73
N PRO A 351 -2.56 -6.00 12.58
CA PRO A 351 -2.89 -5.25 13.78
C PRO A 351 -3.22 -3.79 13.44
N VAL A 352 -4.39 -3.58 12.87
CA VAL A 352 -4.94 -2.29 12.48
C VAL A 352 -6.22 -2.00 13.24
N ALA A 353 -6.49 -0.72 13.49
CA ALA A 353 -7.84 -0.29 13.91
C ALA A 353 -8.60 0.14 12.66
N VAL A 354 -9.89 -0.22 12.59
CA VAL A 354 -10.78 0.14 11.49
C VAL A 354 -11.99 0.84 12.09
N LEU A 355 -12.33 1.99 11.51
CA LEU A 355 -13.52 2.76 11.83
C LEU A 355 -14.33 2.97 10.56
N ASP A 356 -15.63 3.20 10.70
CA ASP A 356 -16.50 3.64 9.62
C ASP A 356 -16.32 5.15 9.42
N GLU A 357 -16.33 5.92 10.51
CA GLU A 357 -16.15 7.37 10.51
C GLU A 357 -15.17 7.86 11.60
N TRP A 358 -14.54 9.01 11.38
CA TRP A 358 -13.45 9.50 12.25
C TRP A 358 -13.92 9.89 13.65
N GLU A 359 -15.20 10.22 13.81
CA GLU A 359 -15.88 10.53 15.06
C GLU A 359 -15.90 9.35 16.06
N GLU A 360 -15.67 8.12 15.60
CA GLU A 360 -15.51 6.95 16.49
C GLU A 360 -14.23 7.03 17.33
N LEU A 361 -13.29 7.90 16.99
CA LEU A 361 -12.11 8.12 17.80
C LEU A 361 -12.49 8.74 19.14
N SER A 362 -12.26 7.95 20.20
CA SER A 362 -12.50 8.34 21.59
C SER A 362 -11.39 7.77 22.47
N PRO A 363 -11.19 8.32 23.69
CA PRO A 363 -10.20 7.78 24.62
C PRO A 363 -10.45 6.29 24.94
N GLY A 364 -11.72 5.90 25.05
CA GLY A 364 -12.13 4.51 25.29
C GLY A 364 -11.72 3.58 24.15
N ASN A 365 -12.03 3.93 22.90
CA ASN A 365 -11.69 3.12 21.74
C ASN A 365 -10.17 3.01 21.54
N LEU A 366 -9.43 4.10 21.69
CA LEU A 366 -7.96 4.08 21.59
C LEU A 366 -7.32 3.23 22.69
N SER A 367 -7.82 3.31 23.92
CA SER A 367 -7.35 2.46 25.02
C SER A 367 -7.63 0.98 24.73
N HIS A 368 -8.85 0.66 24.32
CA HIS A 368 -9.27 -0.69 23.97
C HIS A 368 -8.42 -1.26 22.82
N TRP A 369 -8.28 -0.55 21.71
CA TRP A 369 -7.47 -0.99 20.57
C TRP A 369 -6.00 -1.13 20.93
N TRP A 370 -5.43 -0.25 21.76
CA TRP A 370 -4.03 -0.38 22.15
C TRP A 370 -3.81 -1.65 22.97
N HIS A 371 -4.70 -1.92 23.94
CA HIS A 371 -4.65 -3.13 24.74
C HIS A 371 -4.75 -4.41 23.88
N MET A 372 -5.66 -4.41 22.90
CA MET A 372 -5.90 -5.56 22.02
C MET A 372 -4.78 -5.77 20.98
N LEU A 373 -4.28 -4.70 20.37
CA LEU A 373 -3.43 -4.78 19.18
C LEU A 373 -1.93 -4.70 19.52
N SER A 374 -1.54 -3.91 20.52
CA SER A 374 -0.12 -3.69 20.82
C SER A 374 0.67 -4.96 21.16
N PRO A 375 0.13 -5.97 21.89
CA PRO A 375 0.88 -7.19 22.18
C PRO A 375 1.28 -7.98 20.92
N ARG A 376 0.54 -7.80 19.82
CA ARG A 376 0.75 -8.53 18.56
C ARG A 376 1.78 -7.86 17.64
N LEU A 377 2.06 -6.56 17.83
CA LEU A 377 2.88 -5.76 16.90
C LEU A 377 4.28 -6.33 16.70
N LEU A 378 4.95 -6.77 17.78
CA LEU A 378 6.31 -7.32 17.70
C LEU A 378 6.35 -8.63 16.90
N SER A 379 5.42 -9.55 17.16
CA SER A 379 5.32 -10.83 16.43
C SER A 379 4.94 -10.58 14.98
N PHE A 380 3.94 -9.75 14.73
CA PHE A 380 3.48 -9.40 13.39
C PHE A 380 4.61 -8.79 12.55
N ARG A 381 5.39 -7.86 13.10
CA ARG A 381 6.56 -7.30 12.42
C ARG A 381 7.59 -8.37 12.05
N ALA A 382 7.92 -9.27 12.98
CA ALA A 382 8.95 -10.28 12.77
C ALA A 382 8.53 -11.39 11.79
N ASN A 383 7.24 -11.74 11.79
CA ASN A 383 6.73 -12.94 11.13
C ASN A 383 5.92 -12.62 9.87
N CYS A 384 5.33 -11.43 9.78
CA CYS A 384 4.39 -11.06 8.73
C CYS A 384 4.80 -9.86 7.89
N LEU A 385 5.54 -8.89 8.42
CA LEU A 385 6.06 -7.77 7.63
C LEU A 385 7.39 -8.12 6.94
N THR A 386 7.48 -9.32 6.37
CA THR A 386 8.64 -9.76 5.58
C THR A 386 8.20 -10.07 4.16
N THR A 387 9.14 -9.98 3.22
CA THR A 387 8.92 -10.38 1.82
C THR A 387 8.34 -11.79 1.71
N ASP A 388 8.93 -12.76 2.42
CA ASP A 388 8.54 -14.17 2.31
C ASP A 388 7.13 -14.40 2.87
N ALA A 389 6.77 -13.72 3.97
CA ALA A 389 5.42 -13.81 4.52
C ALA A 389 4.36 -13.20 3.59
N PHE A 390 4.62 -12.02 3.03
CA PHE A 390 3.73 -11.39 2.04
C PHE A 390 3.52 -12.29 0.83
N TYR A 391 4.59 -12.90 0.31
CA TYR A 391 4.49 -13.84 -0.79
C TYR A 391 3.66 -15.07 -0.43
N ARG A 392 3.86 -15.64 0.78
CA ARG A 392 3.04 -16.75 1.28
C ARG A 392 1.56 -16.39 1.43
N ILE A 393 1.23 -15.17 1.86
CA ILE A 393 -0.16 -14.69 1.95
C ILE A 393 -0.82 -14.68 0.57
N VAL A 394 -0.15 -14.12 -0.45
CA VAL A 394 -0.74 -14.04 -1.81
C VAL A 394 -0.73 -15.37 -2.54
N THR A 395 0.19 -16.28 -2.22
CA THR A 395 0.23 -17.63 -2.82
C THR A 395 -0.60 -18.66 -2.06
N GLY A 396 -1.09 -18.32 -0.87
CA GLY A 396 -1.86 -19.24 -0.03
C GLY A 396 -1.05 -20.16 0.86
N GLY A 397 0.26 -19.99 0.93
CA GLY A 397 1.11 -20.65 1.92
C GLY A 397 0.94 -20.11 3.35
N MET A 398 0.10 -19.08 3.53
CA MET A 398 -0.29 -18.51 4.81
C MET A 398 -1.70 -17.93 4.68
N GLU A 399 -2.63 -18.35 5.54
CA GLU A 399 -4.02 -17.85 5.51
C GLU A 399 -4.19 -16.57 6.33
N SER A 400 -3.47 -16.45 7.45
CA SER A 400 -3.48 -15.27 8.30
C SER A 400 -2.19 -15.14 9.11
N CYS A 401 -2.03 -13.98 9.74
CA CYS A 401 -0.90 -13.57 10.59
C CYS A 401 -1.23 -13.59 12.10
N HIS A 402 -2.22 -14.38 12.50
CA HIS A 402 -2.59 -14.56 13.90
C HIS A 402 -1.58 -15.39 14.68
#